data_AF-A0A382WB92-F1
#
_entry.id   AF-A0A382WB92-F1
#
_cell.length_a   1.000
_cell.length_b   1.000
_cell.length_c   1.000
_cell.angle_alpha   90.00
_cell.angle_beta   90.00
_cell.angle_gamma   90.00
#
_symmetry.space_group_name_H-M   'P 1'
#
loop_
_entity.id
_entity.type
_entity.pdbx_description
1 polymer ?
#
loop_
_entity_poly.entity_id
_entity_poly.type
_entity_poly.pdbx_seq_one_letter_code
_entity_poly.pdbx_strand_id
1 'polypeptide(L)'
;NRYGVEYTVPGLPISQLTPYVEQTDFVGSVKKFIKEINYRSPFVLMKIYTGMEQNFTPSKSTTNQVQELWTTRMGEICKANNDVGIKTVILVQPMLGSGNKQLSTDEKILLEYLGIYMEDSLGILNKMAGSLVELENICHGTYDLRMIFDDVKEPLLFDHMHVTDLGNEIVAEEIYEILINQL
;
A
#
# COMPACT_ATOMS: atom_id res chain seq x y z
N ASN A 1 -1.02 7.13 -18.88
CA ASN A 1 -1.03 8.33 -18.02
C ASN A 1 -0.17 8.04 -16.81
N ARG A 2 0.80 8.93 -16.52
CA ARG A 2 1.83 8.82 -15.45
C ARG A 2 1.29 8.54 -14.03
N TYR A 3 -0.02 8.68 -13.81
CA TYR A 3 -0.66 8.66 -12.48
C TYR A 3 -1.78 7.64 -12.30
N GLY A 4 -1.88 6.65 -13.21
CA GLY A 4 -2.86 5.57 -13.10
C GLY A 4 -4.32 6.03 -13.19
N VAL A 5 -5.22 5.07 -13.41
CA VAL A 5 -6.68 5.26 -13.42
C VAL A 5 -7.21 4.95 -12.00
N GLU A 6 -8.47 5.26 -11.68
CA GLU A 6 -9.09 4.70 -10.46
C GLU A 6 -9.01 3.17 -10.52
N TYR A 7 -8.25 2.55 -9.62
CA TYR A 7 -8.06 1.10 -9.60
C TYR A 7 -9.19 0.45 -8.82
N THR A 8 -9.89 -0.49 -9.46
CA THR A 8 -10.71 -1.47 -8.77
C THR A 8 -9.81 -2.59 -8.27
N VAL A 9 -9.89 -2.91 -6.98
CA VAL A 9 -9.13 -4.00 -6.33
C VAL A 9 -9.21 -5.27 -7.19
N PRO A 10 -8.09 -5.84 -7.67
CA PRO A 10 -8.13 -7.03 -8.50
C PRO A 10 -8.69 -8.24 -7.72
N GLY A 11 -9.87 -8.71 -8.11
CA GLY A 11 -10.20 -10.14 -8.00
C GLY A 11 -11.07 -10.63 -6.85
N LEU A 12 -11.71 -9.80 -6.04
CA LEU A 12 -12.75 -10.26 -5.10
C LEU A 12 -14.04 -9.44 -5.29
N PRO A 13 -15.13 -10.04 -5.83
CA PRO A 13 -16.45 -9.43 -5.82
C PRO A 13 -16.81 -9.00 -4.39
N ILE A 14 -17.39 -7.82 -4.21
CA ILE A 14 -17.85 -7.31 -2.89
C ILE A 14 -18.79 -8.32 -2.20
N SER A 15 -19.52 -9.14 -2.97
CA SER A 15 -20.37 -10.23 -2.47
C SER A 15 -19.63 -11.44 -1.90
N GLN A 16 -18.31 -11.53 -2.10
CA GLN A 16 -17.42 -12.58 -1.59
C GLN A 16 -16.60 -12.11 -0.38
N LEU A 17 -16.58 -10.81 -0.08
CA LEU A 17 -16.04 -10.28 1.17
C LEU A 17 -17.05 -10.61 2.27
N THR A 18 -16.81 -11.67 3.02
CA THR A 18 -17.71 -12.07 4.11
C THR A 18 -17.76 -10.95 5.16
N PRO A 19 -18.96 -10.56 5.63
CA PRO A 19 -19.04 -9.69 6.80
C PRO A 19 -18.30 -10.38 7.95
N TYR A 20 -17.48 -9.59 8.65
CA TYR A 20 -16.68 -9.97 9.81
C TYR A 20 -17.33 -11.11 10.60
N VAL A 21 -16.71 -12.29 10.54
CA VAL A 21 -17.03 -13.40 11.43
C VAL A 21 -16.28 -13.12 12.72
N GLU A 22 -17.01 -12.83 13.79
CA GLU A 22 -16.48 -12.84 15.15
C GLU A 22 -15.87 -14.24 15.38
N GLN A 23 -14.54 -14.35 15.28
CA GLN A 23 -13.84 -15.63 15.24
C GLN A 23 -13.89 -16.30 16.62
N THR A 24 -14.88 -17.16 16.79
CA THR A 24 -15.03 -18.03 17.97
C THR A 24 -14.09 -19.25 17.94
N ASP A 25 -13.46 -19.55 16.79
CA ASP A 25 -12.48 -20.65 16.65
C ASP A 25 -11.11 -20.16 16.17
N PHE A 26 -10.44 -19.45 17.07
CA PHE A 26 -9.06 -18.98 16.96
C PHE A 26 -8.06 -20.11 16.60
N VAL A 27 -8.25 -21.32 17.16
CA VAL A 27 -7.34 -22.45 16.96
C VAL A 27 -7.46 -23.02 15.55
N GLY A 28 -8.67 -23.03 14.99
CA GLY A 28 -8.93 -23.39 13.60
C GLY A 28 -8.25 -22.44 12.61
N SER A 29 -8.40 -21.14 12.80
CA SER A 29 -7.78 -20.11 11.94
C SER A 29 -6.26 -20.16 11.97
N VAL A 30 -5.66 -20.27 13.17
CA VAL A 30 -4.20 -20.36 13.33
C VAL A 30 -3.65 -21.65 12.72
N LYS A 31 -4.33 -22.79 12.92
CA LYS A 31 -3.91 -24.06 12.30
C LYS A 31 -4.05 -24.04 10.79
N LYS A 32 -5.10 -23.41 10.25
CA LYS A 32 -5.30 -23.24 8.80
C LYS A 32 -4.19 -22.36 8.22
N PHE A 33 -3.94 -21.21 8.83
CA PHE A 33 -2.88 -20.28 8.43
C PHE A 33 -1.50 -20.95 8.47
N ILE A 34 -1.10 -21.56 9.60
CA ILE A 34 0.19 -22.27 9.75
C ILE A 34 0.34 -23.42 8.74
N LYS A 35 -0.75 -24.09 8.37
CA LYS A 35 -0.71 -25.21 7.42
C LYS A 35 -0.62 -24.74 5.96
N GLU A 36 -1.14 -23.55 5.67
CA GLU A 36 -1.20 -22.98 4.32
C GLU A 36 0.02 -22.11 3.98
N ILE A 37 0.70 -21.53 4.96
CA ILE A 37 1.91 -20.70 4.75
C ILE A 37 3.20 -21.40 5.21
N ASN A 38 4.24 -21.37 4.37
CA ASN A 38 5.56 -21.90 4.72
C ASN A 38 6.31 -20.85 5.58
N TYR A 39 5.92 -20.76 6.86
CA TYR A 39 6.49 -19.96 7.97
C TYR A 39 7.46 -18.84 7.55
N ARG A 40 6.96 -17.74 6.97
CA ARG A 40 7.81 -16.60 6.58
C ARG A 40 7.74 -15.37 7.50
N SER A 41 6.84 -15.31 8.49
CA SER A 41 6.90 -14.23 9.49
C SER A 41 6.14 -14.54 10.79
N PRO A 42 6.84 -14.75 11.92
CA PRO A 42 6.24 -14.82 13.26
C PRO A 42 5.43 -13.57 13.62
N PHE A 43 5.70 -12.43 12.99
CA PHE A 43 5.02 -11.15 13.26
C PHE A 43 3.56 -11.15 12.78
N VAL A 44 3.26 -11.81 11.65
CA VAL A 44 1.87 -11.92 11.15
C VAL A 44 1.04 -12.78 12.09
N LEU A 45 1.60 -13.91 12.54
CA LEU A 45 0.98 -14.76 13.56
C LEU A 45 0.76 -14.02 14.88
N MET A 46 1.70 -13.16 15.28
CA MET A 46 1.58 -12.34 16.49
C MET A 46 0.51 -11.24 16.36
N LYS A 47 0.39 -10.60 15.19
CA LYS A 47 -0.67 -9.62 14.92
C LYS A 47 -2.06 -10.26 14.97
N ILE A 48 -2.21 -11.44 14.36
CA ILE A 48 -3.43 -12.25 14.47
C ILE A 48 -3.70 -12.65 15.94
N TYR A 49 -2.67 -13.10 16.68
CA TYR A 49 -2.77 -13.51 18.09
C TYR A 49 -3.18 -12.37 19.03
N THR A 50 -2.63 -11.17 18.83
CA THR A 50 -2.89 -10.02 19.69
C THR A 50 -4.21 -9.32 19.38
N GLY A 51 -4.85 -9.64 18.23
CA GLY A 51 -6.05 -8.93 17.77
C GLY A 51 -5.81 -7.44 17.56
N MET A 52 -4.54 -7.01 17.41
CA MET A 52 -4.16 -5.61 17.19
C MET A 52 -4.31 -5.24 15.72
N GLU A 53 -5.52 -5.36 15.20
CA GLU A 53 -5.98 -4.59 14.05
C GLU A 53 -6.91 -3.54 14.63
N GLN A 54 -6.42 -2.30 14.76
CA GLN A 54 -7.32 -1.18 15.01
C GLN A 54 -8.18 -1.05 13.75
N ASN A 55 -9.43 -1.49 13.81
CA ASN A 55 -10.43 -1.31 12.75
C ASN A 55 -10.68 0.19 12.55
N PHE A 56 -9.79 0.85 11.82
CA PHE A 56 -9.94 2.22 11.40
C PHE A 56 -10.59 2.21 10.03
N THR A 57 -11.91 2.37 10.01
CA THR A 57 -12.67 2.60 8.79
C THR A 57 -12.91 4.11 8.65
N PRO A 58 -12.03 4.85 7.95
CA PRO A 58 -12.20 6.29 7.77
C PRO A 58 -13.51 6.59 7.02
N SER A 59 -14.25 7.59 7.48
CA SER A 59 -15.36 8.11 6.67
C SER A 59 -14.82 8.70 5.36
N LYS A 60 -15.65 8.75 4.31
CA LYS A 60 -15.27 9.40 3.03
C LYS A 60 -14.82 10.86 3.24
N SER A 61 -15.43 11.58 4.19
CA SER A 61 -15.01 12.93 4.59
C SER A 61 -13.60 12.93 5.17
N THR A 62 -13.28 11.96 6.03
CA THR A 62 -11.95 11.79 6.63
C THR A 62 -10.91 11.46 5.55
N THR A 63 -11.23 10.55 4.63
CA THR A 63 -10.35 10.19 3.51
C THR A 63 -10.03 11.37 2.61
N ASN A 64 -11.02 12.20 2.26
CA ASN A 64 -10.80 13.42 1.49
C ASN A 64 -9.93 14.43 2.27
N GLN A 65 -10.19 14.59 3.57
CA GLN A 65 -9.41 15.49 4.43
C GLN A 65 -7.94 15.02 4.54
N VAL A 66 -7.70 13.72 4.66
CA VAL A 66 -6.35 13.14 4.68
C VAL A 66 -5.63 13.44 3.36
N GLN A 67 -6.28 13.22 2.22
CA GLN A 67 -5.73 13.55 0.91
C GLN A 67 -5.38 15.04 0.84
N GLU A 68 -6.32 15.93 1.12
CA GLU A 68 -6.13 17.39 1.01
C GLU A 68 -4.99 17.88 1.90
N LEU A 69 -4.94 17.43 3.15
CA LEU A 69 -3.88 17.77 4.09
C LEU A 69 -2.53 17.23 3.64
N TRP A 70 -2.47 16.00 3.12
CA TRP A 70 -1.23 15.43 2.61
C TRP A 70 -0.72 16.23 1.42
N THR A 71 -1.56 16.50 0.43
CA THR A 71 -1.21 17.28 -0.77
C THR A 71 -0.74 18.68 -0.42
N THR A 72 -1.47 19.37 0.46
CA THR A 72 -1.11 20.72 0.90
C THR A 72 0.26 20.72 1.57
N ARG A 73 0.49 19.83 2.54
CA ARG A 73 1.74 19.77 3.31
C ARG A 73 2.93 19.36 2.45
N MET A 74 2.77 18.39 1.55
CA MET A 74 3.84 18.01 0.61
C MET A 74 4.18 19.16 -0.33
N GLY A 75 3.17 19.90 -0.82
CA GLY A 75 3.37 21.09 -1.63
C GLY A 75 4.10 22.20 -0.87
N GLU A 76 3.77 22.44 0.40
CA GLU A 76 4.46 23.40 1.27
C GLU A 76 5.92 23.00 1.50
N ILE A 77 6.20 21.72 1.77
CA ILE A 77 7.57 21.19 1.90
C ILE A 77 8.36 21.42 0.62
N CYS A 78 7.79 21.09 -0.54
CA CYS A 78 8.45 21.29 -1.83
C CYS A 78 8.76 22.77 -2.08
N LYS A 79 7.83 23.69 -1.80
CA LYS A 79 8.07 25.14 -1.92
C LYS A 79 9.19 25.61 -1.01
N ALA A 80 9.11 25.26 0.28
CA ALA A 80 10.13 25.65 1.26
C ALA A 80 11.52 25.12 0.90
N ASN A 81 11.60 23.89 0.37
CA ASN A 81 12.86 23.30 -0.08
C ASN A 81 13.39 23.98 -1.35
N ASN A 82 12.51 24.32 -2.31
CA ASN A 82 12.90 25.03 -3.53
C ASN A 82 13.50 26.41 -3.21
N ASP A 83 12.97 27.13 -2.21
CA ASP A 83 13.46 28.46 -1.79
C ASP A 83 14.93 28.42 -1.30
N VAL A 84 15.40 27.25 -0.84
CA VAL A 84 16.78 27.03 -0.38
C VAL A 84 17.59 26.14 -1.33
N GLY A 85 17.07 25.84 -2.53
CA GLY A 85 17.76 25.06 -3.56
C GLY A 85 17.80 23.55 -3.30
N ILE A 86 16.94 23.02 -2.44
CA ILE A 86 16.82 21.57 -2.16
C ILE A 86 15.77 20.98 -3.11
N LYS A 87 16.20 19.98 -3.91
CA LYS A 87 15.30 19.21 -4.78
C LYS A 87 14.50 18.20 -3.94
N THR A 88 13.17 18.22 -4.08
CA THR A 88 12.28 17.28 -3.39
C THR A 88 11.59 16.36 -4.39
N VAL A 89 11.74 15.05 -4.21
CA VAL A 89 11.05 14.02 -4.99
C VAL A 89 10.05 13.31 -4.08
N ILE A 90 8.79 13.21 -4.52
CA ILE A 90 7.72 12.50 -3.80
C ILE A 90 7.38 11.21 -4.53
N LEU A 91 7.26 10.12 -3.78
CA LEU A 91 7.00 8.79 -4.30
C LEU A 91 5.82 8.19 -3.54
N VAL A 92 4.87 7.58 -4.25
CA VAL A 92 3.81 6.76 -3.64
C VAL A 92 4.19 5.30 -3.80
N GLN A 93 4.58 4.66 -2.69
CA GLN A 93 5.04 3.27 -2.67
C GLN A 93 3.90 2.27 -2.93
N PRO A 94 4.22 1.04 -3.38
CA PRO A 94 3.28 -0.08 -3.38
C PRO A 94 2.74 -0.41 -1.99
N MET A 95 1.52 -0.95 -2.01
CA MET A 95 0.83 -1.54 -0.86
C MET A 95 0.19 -2.86 -1.31
N LEU A 96 -0.15 -3.75 -0.37
CA LEU A 96 -0.92 -4.96 -0.69
C LEU A 96 -2.19 -4.62 -1.45
N GLY A 97 -2.44 -5.32 -2.56
CA GLY A 97 -3.61 -5.08 -3.42
C GLY A 97 -3.53 -3.83 -4.30
N SER A 98 -2.42 -3.08 -4.26
CA SER A 98 -2.13 -2.04 -5.26
C SER A 98 -1.54 -2.64 -6.53
N GLY A 99 -1.73 -1.96 -7.67
CA GLY A 99 -1.29 -2.46 -8.97
C GLY A 99 -2.06 -3.70 -9.44
N ASN A 100 -1.42 -4.49 -10.30
CA ASN A 100 -1.93 -5.74 -10.87
C ASN A 100 -1.05 -6.96 -10.53
N LYS A 101 -0.18 -6.85 -9.51
CA LYS A 101 0.62 -7.96 -9.01
C LYS A 101 -0.24 -9.21 -8.81
N GLN A 102 0.22 -10.32 -9.38
CA GLN A 102 -0.32 -11.63 -9.03
C GLN A 102 0.10 -11.99 -7.60
N LEU A 103 -0.83 -11.84 -6.66
CA LEU A 103 -0.59 -12.12 -5.25
C LEU A 103 -0.21 -13.59 -5.02
N SER A 104 0.84 -13.79 -4.23
CA SER A 104 1.20 -15.10 -3.67
C SER A 104 0.11 -15.64 -2.75
N THR A 105 0.18 -16.92 -2.39
CA THR A 105 -0.79 -17.53 -1.45
C THR A 105 -0.85 -16.76 -0.13
N ASP A 106 0.31 -16.42 0.45
CA ASP A 106 0.39 -15.73 1.73
C ASP A 106 -0.21 -14.32 1.64
N GLU A 107 0.06 -13.58 0.56
CA GLU A 107 -0.49 -12.24 0.31
C GLU A 107 -2.02 -12.28 0.10
N LYS A 108 -2.55 -13.33 -0.54
CA LYS A 108 -4.01 -13.52 -0.68
C LYS A 108 -4.67 -13.75 0.67
N ILE A 109 -4.11 -14.65 1.49
CA ILE A 109 -4.65 -14.93 2.82
C ILE A 109 -4.61 -13.66 3.68
N LEU A 110 -3.53 -12.89 3.58
CA LEU A 110 -3.40 -11.61 4.27
C LEU A 110 -4.45 -10.60 3.79
N LEU A 111 -4.68 -10.47 2.48
CA LEU A 111 -5.70 -9.58 1.92
C LEU A 111 -7.11 -9.97 2.40
N GLU A 112 -7.42 -11.27 2.40
CA GLU A 112 -8.69 -11.81 2.92
C GLU A 112 -8.87 -11.52 4.41
N TYR A 113 -7.80 -11.66 5.20
CA TYR A 113 -7.82 -11.40 6.64
C TYR A 113 -8.10 -9.93 6.96
N LEU A 114 -7.48 -9.01 6.21
CA LEU A 114 -7.63 -7.57 6.44
C LEU A 114 -8.98 -7.02 5.93
N GLY A 115 -9.57 -7.64 4.91
CA GLY A 115 -10.94 -7.34 4.46
C GLY A 115 -11.18 -5.86 4.16
N ILE A 116 -12.23 -5.28 4.78
CA ILE A 116 -12.66 -3.89 4.52
C ILE A 116 -11.59 -2.84 4.83
N TYR A 117 -10.67 -3.12 5.76
CA TYR A 117 -9.56 -2.23 6.09
C TYR A 117 -8.67 -1.97 4.87
N MET A 118 -8.49 -2.97 4.00
CA MET A 118 -7.70 -2.81 2.78
C MET A 118 -8.40 -1.96 1.74
N GLU A 119 -9.72 -2.03 1.65
CA GLU A 119 -10.49 -1.19 0.73
C GLU A 119 -10.31 0.30 1.08
N ASP A 120 -10.46 0.64 2.36
CA ASP A 120 -10.28 2.00 2.85
C ASP A 120 -8.83 2.49 2.67
N SER A 121 -7.86 1.65 3.01
CA SER A 121 -6.43 1.97 2.87
C SER A 121 -6.05 2.19 1.40
N LEU A 122 -6.51 1.32 0.49
CA LEU A 122 -6.27 1.46 -0.94
C LEU A 122 -6.97 2.71 -1.49
N GLY A 123 -8.17 3.04 -0.98
CA GLY A 123 -8.86 4.28 -1.30
C GLY A 123 -8.04 5.53 -0.96
N ILE A 124 -7.41 5.57 0.22
CA ILE A 124 -6.49 6.65 0.61
C ILE A 124 -5.27 6.68 -0.31
N LEU A 125 -4.61 5.53 -0.52
CA LEU A 125 -3.42 5.44 -1.36
C LEU A 125 -3.69 5.91 -2.80
N ASN A 126 -4.83 5.51 -3.37
CA ASN A 126 -5.25 5.91 -4.70
C ASN A 126 -5.47 7.43 -4.81
N LYS A 127 -6.02 8.05 -3.77
CA LYS A 127 -6.19 9.51 -3.70
C LYS A 127 -4.86 10.25 -3.58
N MET A 128 -3.92 9.73 -2.78
CA MET A 128 -2.57 10.30 -2.68
C MET A 128 -1.86 10.23 -4.04
N ALA A 129 -1.94 9.09 -4.73
CA ALA A 129 -1.39 8.93 -6.08
C ALA A 129 -2.04 9.90 -7.08
N GLY A 130 -3.36 10.09 -7.02
CA GLY A 130 -4.06 11.07 -7.85
C GLY A 130 -3.60 12.52 -7.60
N SER A 131 -3.23 12.84 -6.36
CA SER A 131 -2.69 14.16 -5.99
C SER A 131 -1.25 14.40 -6.44
N LEU A 132 -0.54 13.39 -6.94
CA LEU A 132 0.80 13.60 -7.52
C LEU A 132 0.77 14.55 -8.73
N VAL A 133 -0.33 14.59 -9.50
CA VAL A 133 -0.51 15.53 -10.63
C VAL A 133 -0.39 17.00 -10.18
N GLU A 134 -0.95 17.31 -9.01
CA GLU A 134 -0.88 18.66 -8.45
C GLU A 134 0.54 18.98 -7.96
N LEU A 135 1.15 18.00 -7.27
CA LEU A 135 2.49 18.12 -6.72
C LEU A 135 3.58 18.17 -7.80
N GLU A 136 3.36 17.61 -8.99
CA GLU A 136 4.32 17.63 -10.11
C GLU A 136 4.69 19.06 -10.51
N ASN A 137 3.77 20.01 -10.36
CA ASN A 137 4.01 21.41 -10.70
C ASN A 137 4.75 22.19 -9.59
N ILE A 138 4.99 21.56 -8.44
CA ILE A 138 5.55 22.20 -7.24
C ILE A 138 6.87 21.56 -6.82
N CYS A 139 6.92 20.23 -6.81
CA CYS A 139 8.06 19.42 -6.41
C CYS A 139 9.04 19.22 -7.58
N HIS A 140 10.26 18.78 -7.29
CA HIS A 140 11.24 18.45 -8.33
C HIS A 140 10.83 17.22 -9.15
N GLY A 141 10.17 16.26 -8.51
CA GLY A 141 9.59 15.11 -9.18
C GLY A 141 8.53 14.42 -8.33
N THR A 142 7.61 13.76 -9.01
CA THR A 142 6.53 12.97 -8.40
C THR A 142 6.36 11.67 -9.16
N TYR A 143 6.37 10.53 -8.47
CA TYR A 143 6.27 9.22 -9.11
C TYR A 143 5.28 8.31 -8.38
N ASP A 144 4.44 7.66 -9.17
CA ASP A 144 3.51 6.64 -8.72
C ASP A 144 4.17 5.27 -8.89
N LEU A 145 4.59 4.67 -7.77
CA LEU A 145 5.30 3.39 -7.78
C LEU A 145 4.37 2.21 -7.52
N ARG A 146 3.06 2.40 -7.42
CA ARG A 146 2.13 1.32 -6.99
C ARG A 146 2.16 0.07 -7.88
N MET A 147 2.65 0.18 -9.11
CA MET A 147 2.69 -0.91 -10.09
C MET A 147 4.07 -1.59 -10.23
N ILE A 148 5.10 -1.15 -9.48
CA ILE A 148 6.47 -1.68 -9.68
C ILE A 148 6.61 -3.16 -9.31
N PHE A 149 5.62 -3.73 -8.63
CA PHE A 149 5.60 -5.14 -8.25
C PHE A 149 4.76 -6.02 -9.19
N ASP A 150 4.15 -5.46 -10.23
CA ASP A 150 3.16 -6.15 -11.07
C ASP A 150 3.70 -7.44 -11.73
N ASP A 151 4.96 -7.40 -12.15
CA ASP A 151 5.62 -8.50 -12.88
C ASP A 151 6.38 -9.48 -11.96
N VAL A 152 6.35 -9.28 -10.65
CA VAL A 152 7.10 -10.11 -9.68
C VAL A 152 6.21 -11.19 -9.09
N LYS A 153 6.66 -12.44 -9.10
CA LYS A 153 5.87 -13.61 -8.63
C LYS A 153 6.16 -13.97 -7.18
N GLU A 154 7.32 -13.60 -6.69
CA GLU A 154 7.76 -13.80 -5.33
C GLU A 154 6.85 -13.04 -4.35
N PRO A 155 6.62 -13.56 -3.13
CA PRO A 155 5.93 -12.81 -2.09
C PRO A 155 6.78 -11.62 -1.69
N LEU A 156 6.24 -10.41 -1.81
CA LEU A 156 6.96 -9.16 -1.58
C LEU A 156 6.49 -8.41 -0.35
N LEU A 157 5.32 -8.74 0.22
CA LEU A 157 4.72 -8.02 1.35
C LEU A 157 4.64 -8.89 2.61
N PHE A 158 5.07 -8.34 3.75
CA PHE A 158 4.93 -8.97 5.07
C PHE A 158 3.58 -8.67 5.72
N ASP A 159 3.09 -7.46 5.54
CA ASP A 159 1.77 -7.00 5.95
C ASP A 159 1.19 -6.10 4.85
N HIS A 160 0.18 -5.28 5.17
CA HIS A 160 -0.43 -4.44 4.14
C HIS A 160 0.56 -3.44 3.53
N MET A 161 1.61 -2.99 4.22
CA MET A 161 2.48 -1.88 3.77
C MET A 161 3.97 -2.22 3.73
N HIS A 162 4.45 -3.12 4.60
CA HIS A 162 5.88 -3.42 4.71
C HIS A 162 6.28 -4.50 3.71
N VAL A 163 7.38 -4.25 3.00
CA VAL A 163 7.90 -5.14 1.97
C VAL A 163 9.08 -5.97 2.47
N THR A 164 9.30 -7.12 1.83
CA THR A 164 10.44 -8.02 2.04
C THR A 164 11.75 -7.39 1.59
N ASP A 165 12.88 -8.03 1.89
CA ASP A 165 14.20 -7.60 1.42
C ASP A 165 14.23 -7.45 -0.12
N LEU A 166 13.67 -8.41 -0.85
CA LEU A 166 13.51 -8.33 -2.31
C LEU A 166 12.61 -7.16 -2.73
N GLY A 167 11.53 -6.91 -1.99
CA GLY A 167 10.65 -5.77 -2.28
C GLY A 167 11.35 -4.42 -2.03
N ASN A 168 12.18 -4.33 -0.98
CA ASN A 168 13.00 -3.15 -0.71
C ASN A 168 14.07 -2.95 -1.78
N GLU A 169 14.68 -4.03 -2.27
CA GLU A 169 15.63 -4.00 -3.39
C GLU A 169 14.98 -3.40 -4.63
N ILE A 170 13.82 -3.90 -5.06
CA ILE A 170 13.08 -3.39 -6.22
C ILE A 170 12.70 -1.90 -6.03
N VAL A 171 12.20 -1.51 -4.85
CA VAL A 171 11.88 -0.10 -4.55
C VAL A 171 13.13 0.77 -4.65
N ALA A 172 14.26 0.31 -4.12
CA ALA A 172 15.52 1.05 -4.14
C ALA A 172 16.08 1.19 -5.56
N GLU A 173 15.99 0.14 -6.39
CA GLU A 173 16.37 0.19 -7.80
C GLU A 173 15.53 1.22 -8.57
N GLU A 174 14.20 1.22 -8.37
CA GLU A 174 13.32 2.20 -9.02
C GLU A 174 13.65 3.64 -8.57
N ILE A 175 13.90 3.84 -7.28
CA ILE A 175 14.35 5.15 -6.76
C ILE A 175 15.67 5.57 -7.41
N TYR A 176 16.62 4.64 -7.52
CA TYR A 176 17.91 4.91 -8.14
C TYR A 176 17.76 5.33 -9.61
N GLU A 177 16.96 4.60 -10.38
CA GLU A 177 16.65 4.91 -11.79
C GLU A 177 15.94 6.25 -11.93
N ILE A 178 15.00 6.57 -11.05
CA ILE A 178 14.35 7.88 -11.02
C ILE A 178 15.38 8.99 -10.82
N LEU A 179 16.25 8.85 -9.81
CA LEU A 179 17.19 9.89 -9.44
C LEU A 179 18.27 10.09 -10.51
N ILE A 180 18.76 9.03 -11.15
CA ILE A 180 19.80 9.16 -12.18
C ILE A 180 19.26 9.78 -13.48
N ASN A 181 17.98 9.57 -13.79
CA ASN A 181 17.31 10.20 -14.93
C ASN A 181 16.92 11.68 -14.67
N GLN A 182 17.07 12.17 -13.43
CA GLN A 182 16.83 13.57 -13.04
C GLN A 182 18.11 14.41 -12.87
N LEU A 183 19.29 13.79 -12.97
CA LEU A 183 20.61 14.44 -12.97
C LEU A 183 21.01 14.84 -14.39
#